data_AF-Q9EVN7-F1
#
_entry.id   AF-Q9EVN7-F1
#
_cell.length_a   1.000
_cell.length_b   1.000
_cell.length_c   1.000
_cell.angle_alpha   90.00
_cell.angle_beta   90.00
_cell.angle_gamma   90.00
#
_symmetry.space_group_name_H-M   'P 1'
#
loop_
_entity.id
_entity.type
_entity.pdbx_description
1 polymer ?
#
loop_
_entity_poly.entity_id
_entity_poly.type
_entity_poly.pdbx_seq_one_letter_code
_entity_poly.pdbx_strand_id
1 'polypeptide(L)'
;HKWHVFQDIKDARIALGATDRALAILDALLSFHPDTALYADSELIVWPSNEQLIRRANGMPPTTLRRHLAVLVECGLIIRRDSPNGKRFARKGQGGEIEQAYGFDISPIVARAEEFKDLAEAVRSEKKAFRLVKERLTICRRDIVKMIDAGIEEGVPANWGRVQQAYQAIVGQIPRTAPRQTFEAIAEELEGLWAE
;
A
#
# COMPACT_ATOMS: atom_id res chain seq x y z
N HIS A 1 -1.19 -15.10 10.81
CA HIS A 1 -1.73 -15.68 9.55
C HIS A 1 -1.07 -14.98 8.36
N LYS A 2 -0.38 -15.72 7.48
CA LYS A 2 0.47 -15.15 6.42
C LYS A 2 -0.24 -14.19 5.47
N TRP A 3 -1.53 -14.42 5.21
CA TRP A 3 -2.31 -13.57 4.29
C TRP A 3 -2.66 -12.20 4.90
N HIS A 4 -2.71 -12.08 6.22
CA HIS A 4 -2.85 -10.76 6.86
C HIS A 4 -1.58 -9.93 6.67
N VAL A 5 -0.42 -10.54 6.96
CA VAL A 5 0.87 -9.88 6.76
C VAL A 5 1.10 -9.52 5.29
N PHE A 6 0.71 -10.40 4.37
CA PHE A 6 0.77 -10.10 2.93
C PHE A 6 -0.10 -8.90 2.55
N GLN A 7 -1.29 -8.75 3.15
CA GLN A 7 -2.13 -7.59 2.91
C GLN A 7 -1.52 -6.31 3.47
N ASP A 8 -0.90 -6.36 4.66
CA ASP A 8 -0.17 -5.23 5.22
C ASP A 8 1.02 -4.82 4.32
N ILE A 9 1.79 -5.79 3.81
CA ILE A 9 2.85 -5.55 2.83
C ILE A 9 2.31 -4.88 1.55
N LYS A 10 1.14 -5.32 1.06
CA LYS A 10 0.49 -4.71 -0.12
C LYS A 10 0.04 -3.28 0.11
N ASP A 11 -0.47 -2.99 1.30
CA ASP A 11 -0.89 -1.65 1.71
C ASP A 11 0.33 -0.73 1.82
N ALA A 12 1.44 -1.24 2.37
CA ALA A 12 2.69 -0.53 2.60
C ALA A 12 3.68 -0.57 1.40
N ARG A 13 3.28 -1.11 0.24
CA ARG A 13 4.23 -1.44 -0.85
C ARG A 13 5.12 -0.28 -1.31
N ILE A 14 4.58 0.94 -1.35
CA ILE A 14 5.32 2.13 -1.75
C ILE A 14 6.41 2.46 -0.73
N ALA A 15 6.09 2.40 0.57
CA ALA A 15 7.04 2.64 1.64
C ALA A 15 8.14 1.56 1.68
N LEU A 16 7.80 0.32 1.32
CA LEU A 16 8.73 -0.80 1.23
C LEU A 16 9.58 -0.82 -0.05
N GLY A 17 9.30 0.05 -1.03
CA GLY A 17 9.94 0.01 -2.36
C GLY A 17 9.51 -1.18 -3.23
N ALA A 18 8.48 -1.92 -2.82
CA ALA A 18 7.99 -3.10 -3.51
C ALA A 18 7.10 -2.74 -4.71
N THR A 19 7.26 -3.48 -5.80
CA THR A 19 6.44 -3.32 -7.01
C THR A 19 5.26 -4.30 -7.02
N ASP A 20 4.16 -3.97 -7.70
CA ASP A 20 3.00 -4.86 -7.83
C ASP A 20 3.38 -6.24 -8.43
N ARG A 21 4.33 -6.24 -9.37
CA ARG A 21 4.87 -7.47 -9.98
C ARG A 21 5.71 -8.30 -9.00
N ALA A 22 6.45 -7.65 -8.10
CA ALA A 22 7.16 -8.33 -7.02
C ALA A 22 6.17 -8.94 -6.02
N LEU A 23 5.12 -8.22 -5.64
CA LEU A 23 4.11 -8.73 -4.72
C LEU A 23 3.30 -9.89 -5.31
N ALA A 24 3.07 -9.93 -6.63
CA ALA A 24 2.48 -11.11 -7.29
C ALA A 24 3.36 -12.36 -7.18
N ILE A 25 4.69 -12.18 -7.17
CA ILE A 25 5.62 -13.29 -6.92
C ILE A 25 5.60 -13.70 -5.46
N LEU A 26 5.56 -12.74 -4.52
CA LEU A 26 5.47 -13.03 -3.10
C LEU A 26 4.18 -13.80 -2.76
N ASP A 27 3.04 -13.40 -3.33
CA ASP A 27 1.76 -14.11 -3.24
C ASP A 27 1.91 -15.59 -3.66
N ALA A 28 2.51 -15.79 -4.83
CA ALA A 28 2.78 -17.12 -5.36
C ALA A 28 3.74 -17.93 -4.46
N LEU A 29 4.79 -17.31 -3.91
CA LEU A 29 5.73 -17.96 -2.97
C LEU A 29 5.01 -18.41 -1.69
N LEU A 30 4.20 -17.54 -1.10
CA LEU A 30 3.41 -17.85 0.11
C LEU A 30 2.43 -19.00 -0.12
N SER A 31 1.92 -19.14 -1.34
CA SER A 31 1.02 -20.23 -1.73
C SER A 31 1.72 -21.59 -1.89
N PHE A 32 3.06 -21.66 -1.88
CA PHE A 32 3.80 -22.93 -1.84
C PHE A 32 4.03 -23.46 -0.42
N HIS A 33 3.84 -22.62 0.61
CA HIS A 33 3.86 -23.08 1.99
C HIS A 33 2.48 -23.65 2.37
N PRO A 34 2.37 -24.88 2.88
CA PRO A 34 1.07 -25.51 3.16
C PRO A 34 0.32 -24.77 4.28
N ASP A 35 1.01 -24.40 5.34
CA ASP A 35 0.37 -23.77 6.50
C ASP A 35 0.10 -22.28 6.27
N THR A 36 -1.00 -21.81 6.84
CA THR A 36 -1.40 -20.40 6.86
C THR A 36 -0.92 -19.67 8.10
N ALA A 37 -0.71 -20.39 9.21
CA ALA A 37 0.05 -19.93 10.36
C ALA A 37 1.52 -20.26 10.11
N LEU A 38 2.36 -19.23 10.08
CA LEU A 38 3.80 -19.37 9.97
C LEU A 38 4.37 -19.07 11.35
N TYR A 39 5.28 -19.92 11.82
CA TYR A 39 5.92 -19.78 13.13
C TYR A 39 7.41 -19.56 12.93
N ALA A 40 8.04 -18.78 13.81
CA ALA A 40 9.44 -18.41 13.68
C ALA A 40 10.41 -19.59 13.90
N ASP A 41 9.94 -20.66 14.53
CA ASP A 41 10.66 -21.89 14.82
C ASP A 41 10.56 -22.95 13.71
N SER A 42 9.76 -22.72 12.66
CA SER A 42 9.61 -23.64 11.52
C SER A 42 10.54 -23.28 10.36
N GLU A 43 10.91 -24.28 9.55
CA GLU A 43 11.70 -24.07 8.33
C GLU A 43 10.81 -23.42 7.26
N LEU A 44 10.84 -22.09 7.19
CA LEU A 44 10.02 -21.28 6.29
C LEU A 44 10.65 -21.14 4.90
N ILE A 45 11.03 -22.25 4.28
CA ILE A 45 11.69 -22.27 2.97
C ILE A 45 10.77 -22.92 1.93
N VAL A 46 10.62 -22.28 0.78
CA VAL A 46 9.85 -22.80 -0.36
C VAL A 46 10.74 -22.94 -1.60
N TRP A 47 10.56 -23.99 -2.38
CA TRP A 47 11.40 -24.32 -3.54
C TRP A 47 10.61 -24.56 -4.83
N PRO A 48 9.76 -23.61 -5.28
CA PRO A 48 9.06 -23.77 -6.54
C PRO A 48 10.03 -23.71 -7.73
N SER A 49 9.71 -24.47 -8.78
CA SER A 49 10.36 -24.30 -10.08
C SER A 49 10.02 -22.92 -10.66
N ASN A 50 10.90 -22.37 -11.51
CA ASN A 50 10.60 -21.10 -12.18
C ASN A 50 9.31 -21.19 -13.01
N GLU A 51 9.04 -22.34 -13.62
CA GLU A 51 7.80 -22.56 -14.39
C GLU A 51 6.55 -22.51 -13.49
N GLN A 52 6.61 -23.16 -12.32
CA GLN A 52 5.51 -23.12 -11.34
C GLN A 52 5.26 -21.69 -10.83
N LEU A 53 6.35 -20.97 -10.56
CA LEU A 53 6.28 -19.59 -10.08
C LEU A 53 5.72 -18.65 -11.15
N ILE A 54 6.15 -18.79 -12.41
CA ILE A 54 5.60 -18.06 -13.55
C ILE A 54 4.11 -18.34 -13.72
N ARG A 55 3.71 -19.61 -13.66
CA ARG A 55 2.30 -20.01 -13.82
C ARG A 55 1.40 -19.37 -12.77
N ARG A 56 1.83 -19.31 -11.51
CA ARG A 56 1.08 -18.67 -10.42
C ARG A 56 1.17 -17.14 -10.45
N ALA A 57 2.28 -16.56 -10.90
CA ALA A 57 2.47 -15.12 -11.03
C ALA A 57 1.96 -14.56 -12.38
N ASN A 58 0.83 -15.07 -12.87
CA ASN A 58 0.15 -14.61 -14.09
C ASN A 58 1.00 -14.65 -15.38
N GLY A 59 1.85 -15.67 -15.53
CA GLY A 59 2.54 -15.94 -16.80
C GLY A 59 3.65 -14.96 -17.16
N MET A 60 4.26 -14.27 -16.17
CA MET A 60 5.31 -13.30 -16.49
C MET A 60 6.56 -13.93 -17.15
N PRO A 61 7.27 -13.21 -18.03
CA PRO A 61 8.50 -13.72 -18.65
C PRO A 61 9.60 -14.07 -17.63
N PRO A 62 10.47 -15.06 -17.91
CA PRO A 62 11.56 -15.45 -16.99
C PRO A 62 12.55 -14.33 -16.62
N THR A 63 12.80 -13.39 -17.53
CA THR A 63 13.63 -12.20 -17.28
C THR A 63 12.98 -11.29 -16.25
N THR A 64 11.68 -11.03 -16.41
CA THR A 64 10.83 -10.26 -15.49
C THR A 64 10.77 -10.93 -14.12
N LEU A 65 10.64 -12.26 -14.07
CA LEU A 65 10.67 -13.03 -12.82
C LEU A 65 11.96 -12.77 -12.04
N ARG A 66 13.12 -12.94 -12.68
CA ARG A 66 14.42 -12.73 -12.03
C ARG A 66 14.57 -11.31 -11.50
N ARG A 67 14.15 -10.31 -12.27
CA ARG A 67 14.17 -8.90 -11.85
C ARG A 67 13.33 -8.67 -10.60
N HIS A 68 12.09 -9.15 -10.58
CA HIS A 68 11.21 -8.90 -9.43
C HIS A 68 11.49 -9.79 -8.22
N LEU A 69 12.14 -10.94 -8.40
CA LEU A 69 12.76 -11.68 -7.29
C LEU A 69 13.89 -10.87 -6.64
N ALA A 70 14.73 -10.19 -7.42
CA ALA A 70 15.74 -9.30 -6.87
C ALA A 70 15.11 -8.15 -6.07
N VAL A 71 14.03 -7.55 -6.58
CA VAL A 71 13.25 -6.53 -5.82
C VAL A 71 12.75 -7.08 -4.48
N LEU A 72 12.22 -8.31 -4.43
CA LEU A 72 11.79 -8.90 -3.15
C LEU A 72 12.95 -9.10 -2.16
N VAL A 73 14.15 -9.43 -2.65
CA VAL A 73 15.36 -9.54 -1.82
C VAL A 73 15.82 -8.17 -1.35
N GLU A 74 15.84 -7.17 -2.23
CA GLU A 74 16.21 -5.78 -1.91
C GLU A 74 15.28 -5.16 -0.87
N CYS A 75 13.97 -5.42 -0.95
CA CYS A 75 12.99 -5.02 0.05
C CYS A 75 13.10 -5.83 1.37
N GLY A 76 13.94 -6.87 1.42
CA GLY A 76 14.07 -7.78 2.56
C GLY A 76 12.80 -8.59 2.84
N LEU A 77 11.98 -8.84 1.81
CA LEU A 77 10.74 -9.63 1.92
C LEU A 77 10.99 -11.12 1.78
N ILE A 78 12.08 -11.51 1.11
CA ILE A 78 12.55 -12.90 1.00
C ILE A 78 14.07 -12.95 1.10
N ILE A 79 14.61 -14.10 1.49
CA ILE A 79 16.04 -14.39 1.40
C ILE A 79 16.23 -15.49 0.36
N ARG A 80 17.18 -15.30 -0.56
CA ARG A 80 17.51 -16.29 -1.58
C ARG A 80 18.58 -17.23 -1.06
N ARG A 81 18.25 -18.52 -0.97
CA ARG A 81 19.21 -19.59 -0.62
C ARG A 81 19.61 -20.34 -1.89
N ASP A 82 20.66 -19.85 -2.54
CA ASP A 82 21.18 -20.46 -3.78
C ASP A 82 22.01 -21.72 -3.49
N SER A 83 21.90 -22.72 -4.36
CA SER A 83 22.75 -23.91 -4.32
C SER A 83 24.10 -23.64 -4.99
N PRO A 84 25.23 -24.15 -4.44
CA PRO A 84 26.56 -24.02 -5.05
C PRO A 84 26.63 -24.52 -6.51
N ASN A 85 25.74 -25.43 -6.91
CA ASN A 85 25.70 -26.01 -8.26
C ASN A 85 24.60 -25.44 -9.18
N GLY A 86 23.93 -24.35 -8.81
CA GLY A 86 22.94 -23.68 -9.67
C GLY A 86 21.67 -24.49 -9.96
N LYS A 87 21.42 -25.58 -9.22
CA LYS A 87 20.22 -26.42 -9.34
C LYS A 87 19.42 -26.40 -8.03
N ARG A 88 18.11 -26.13 -8.11
CA ARG A 88 17.19 -26.09 -6.95
C ARG A 88 16.63 -27.49 -6.71
N PHE A 89 17.23 -28.23 -5.79
CA PHE A 89 16.74 -29.53 -5.34
C PHE A 89 16.88 -29.63 -3.81
N ALA A 90 15.92 -30.26 -3.14
CA ALA A 90 16.12 -30.77 -1.80
C ALA A 90 16.95 -32.07 -1.90
N ARG A 91 18.11 -32.14 -1.25
CA ARG A 91 18.77 -33.44 -1.00
C ARG A 91 18.14 -34.05 0.24
N LYS A 92 17.50 -35.21 0.07
CA LYS A 92 17.23 -36.12 1.19
C LYS A 92 18.56 -36.84 1.49
N GLY A 93 19.06 -36.73 2.71
CA GLY A 93 20.19 -37.53 3.18
C GLY A 93 19.83 -39.03 3.20
N GLN A 94 20.81 -39.92 3.39
CA GLN A 94 20.59 -41.38 3.44
C GLN A 94 19.56 -41.84 4.49
N GLY A 95 19.17 -40.97 5.43
CA GLY A 95 18.13 -41.22 6.44
C GLY A 95 16.77 -40.52 6.19
N GLY A 96 16.57 -39.84 5.05
CA GLY A 96 15.31 -39.15 4.75
C GLY A 96 15.16 -37.75 5.35
N GLU A 97 16.13 -37.26 6.11
CA GLU A 97 16.18 -35.88 6.61
C GLU A 97 16.68 -34.89 5.53
N ILE A 98 16.12 -33.69 5.54
CA ILE A 98 16.51 -32.59 4.64
C ILE A 98 17.80 -31.98 5.21
N GLU A 99 18.95 -32.29 4.60
CA GLU A 99 20.25 -31.79 5.07
C GLU A 99 20.53 -30.33 4.67
N GLN A 100 19.89 -29.82 3.61
CA GLN A 100 20.04 -28.45 3.09
C GLN A 100 18.85 -28.06 2.20
N ALA A 101 18.17 -26.96 2.52
CA ALA A 101 17.08 -26.40 1.72
C ALA A 101 17.56 -25.25 0.80
N TYR A 102 17.53 -25.50 -0.51
CA TYR A 102 17.87 -24.52 -1.54
C TYR A 102 16.59 -23.97 -2.19
N GLY A 103 16.29 -22.68 -1.97
CA GLY A 103 14.99 -22.09 -2.31
C GLY A 103 14.87 -20.62 -1.90
N PHE A 104 13.65 -20.21 -1.56
CA PHE A 104 13.34 -18.89 -1.03
C PHE A 104 12.88 -19.03 0.42
N ASP A 105 13.61 -18.35 1.29
CA ASP A 105 13.28 -18.26 2.71
C ASP A 105 12.33 -17.08 2.90
N ILE A 106 11.13 -17.39 3.39
CA ILE A 106 10.02 -16.46 3.65
C ILE A 106 9.90 -16.12 5.15
N SER A 107 10.89 -16.50 5.98
CA SER A 107 10.97 -16.09 7.39
C SER A 107 10.87 -14.58 7.64
N PRO A 108 11.34 -13.67 6.74
CA PRO A 108 11.15 -12.24 6.95
C PRO A 108 9.67 -11.83 7.10
N ILE A 109 8.74 -12.58 6.50
CA ILE A 109 7.31 -12.31 6.59
C ILE A 109 6.80 -12.48 8.02
N VAL A 110 7.37 -13.39 8.80
CA VAL A 110 7.00 -13.57 10.22
C VAL A 110 7.82 -12.64 11.10
N ALA A 111 9.13 -12.58 10.86
CA ALA A 111 10.05 -11.81 11.70
C ALA A 111 9.74 -10.30 11.71
N ARG A 112 9.24 -9.76 10.60
CA ARG A 112 8.93 -8.34 10.42
C ARG A 112 7.42 -8.05 10.37
N ALA A 113 6.59 -8.99 10.83
CA ALA A 113 5.14 -8.85 10.73
C ALA A 113 4.60 -7.57 11.39
N GLU A 114 5.11 -7.20 12.57
CA GLU A 114 4.68 -5.98 13.26
C GLU A 114 5.14 -4.72 12.52
N GLU A 115 6.37 -4.70 11.98
CA GLU A 115 6.87 -3.59 11.16
C GLU A 115 5.96 -3.34 9.95
N PHE A 116 5.57 -4.40 9.24
CA PHE A 116 4.68 -4.27 8.08
C PHE A 116 3.30 -3.77 8.47
N LYS A 117 2.77 -4.22 9.61
CA LYS A 117 1.49 -3.78 10.15
C LYS A 117 1.52 -2.30 10.51
N ASP A 118 2.58 -1.82 11.15
CA ASP A 118 2.75 -0.41 11.51
C ASP A 118 2.82 0.49 10.26
N LEU A 119 3.59 0.07 9.25
CA LEU A 119 3.66 0.77 7.97
C LEU A 119 2.29 0.79 7.27
N ALA A 120 1.57 -0.33 7.27
CA ALA A 120 0.26 -0.41 6.66
C ALA A 120 -0.76 0.48 7.39
N GLU A 121 -0.71 0.54 8.72
CA GLU A 121 -1.58 1.40 9.51
C GLU A 121 -1.29 2.89 9.29
N ALA A 122 0.00 3.27 9.18
CA ALA A 122 0.38 4.61 8.78
C ALA A 122 -0.19 4.99 7.40
N VAL A 123 -0.13 4.09 6.42
CA VAL A 123 -0.72 4.32 5.09
C VAL A 123 -2.24 4.41 5.14
N ARG A 124 -2.92 3.55 5.91
CA ARG A 124 -4.39 3.56 6.05
C ARG A 124 -4.88 4.82 6.76
N SER A 125 -4.20 5.24 7.82
CA SER A 125 -4.53 6.45 8.58
C SER A 125 -4.36 7.71 7.71
N GLU A 126 -3.27 7.84 6.97
CA GLU A 126 -3.06 8.96 6.04
C GLU A 126 -4.12 8.99 4.92
N LYS A 127 -4.47 7.83 4.33
CA LYS A 127 -5.57 7.74 3.34
C LYS A 127 -6.92 8.12 3.94
N LYS A 128 -7.18 7.77 5.20
CA LYS A 128 -8.41 8.14 5.90
C LYS A 128 -8.45 9.65 6.16
N ALA A 129 -7.36 10.22 6.66
CA ALA A 129 -7.24 11.66 6.90
C ALA A 129 -7.42 12.45 5.59
N PHE A 130 -6.78 12.01 4.50
CA PHE A 130 -6.93 12.65 3.19
C PHE A 130 -8.40 12.63 2.70
N ARG A 131 -9.10 11.49 2.86
CA ARG A 131 -10.53 11.39 2.51
C ARG A 131 -11.40 12.34 3.33
N LEU A 132 -11.16 12.43 4.64
CA LEU A 132 -11.92 13.32 5.53
C LEU A 132 -11.77 14.79 5.13
N VAL A 133 -10.56 15.22 4.77
CA VAL A 133 -10.29 16.59 4.31
C VAL A 133 -11.01 16.87 2.99
N LYS A 134 -10.98 15.92 2.04
CA LYS A 134 -11.71 16.05 0.76
C LYS A 134 -13.22 16.13 0.97
N GLU A 135 -13.76 15.35 1.90
CA GLU A 135 -15.16 15.40 2.28
C GLU A 135 -15.54 16.75 2.90
N ARG A 136 -14.76 17.22 3.89
CA ARG A 136 -14.92 18.57 4.49
C ARG A 136 -14.94 19.67 3.44
N LEU A 137 -13.97 19.66 2.53
CA LEU A 137 -13.90 20.64 1.44
C LEU A 137 -15.13 20.57 0.51
N THR A 138 -15.67 19.37 0.28
CA THR A 138 -16.88 19.19 -0.55
C THR A 138 -18.11 19.76 0.15
N ILE A 139 -18.27 19.48 1.44
CA ILE A 139 -19.37 19.97 2.27
C ILE A 139 -19.31 21.49 2.40
N CYS A 140 -18.17 22.03 2.81
CA CYS A 140 -17.99 23.47 3.03
C CYS A 140 -18.26 24.28 1.75
N ARG A 141 -17.77 23.83 0.59
CA ARG A 141 -18.07 24.47 -0.70
C ARG A 141 -19.57 24.50 -1.00
N ARG A 142 -20.26 23.38 -0.79
CA ARG A 142 -21.71 23.29 -1.00
C ARG A 142 -22.45 24.24 -0.06
N ASP A 143 -22.04 24.30 1.20
CA ASP A 143 -22.74 25.05 2.23
C ASP A 143 -22.53 26.57 2.06
N ILE A 144 -21.33 27.01 1.65
CA ILE A 144 -21.07 28.42 1.28
C ILE A 144 -21.92 28.84 0.08
N VAL A 145 -21.98 28.02 -0.98
CA VAL A 145 -22.81 28.35 -2.16
C VAL A 145 -24.27 28.48 -1.75
N LYS A 146 -24.80 27.53 -0.96
CA LYS A 146 -26.18 27.61 -0.46
C LYS A 146 -26.43 28.83 0.42
N MET A 147 -25.48 29.20 1.26
CA MET A 147 -25.58 30.36 2.14
C MET A 147 -25.63 31.66 1.33
N ILE A 148 -24.77 31.79 0.30
CA ILE A 148 -24.82 32.93 -0.64
C ILE A 148 -26.17 32.98 -1.36
N ASP A 149 -26.62 31.85 -1.92
CA ASP A 149 -27.87 31.79 -2.69
C ASP A 149 -29.08 32.17 -1.81
N ALA A 150 -29.18 31.59 -0.61
CA ALA A 150 -30.25 31.90 0.35
C ALA A 150 -30.19 33.34 0.83
N GLY A 151 -29.01 33.87 1.14
CA GLY A 151 -28.83 35.25 1.58
C GLY A 151 -29.27 36.28 0.54
N ILE A 152 -29.04 35.98 -0.75
CA ILE A 152 -29.53 36.79 -1.87
C ILE A 152 -31.05 36.67 -2.03
N GLU A 153 -31.59 35.45 -1.98
CA GLU A 153 -33.03 35.18 -2.15
C GLU A 153 -33.87 35.81 -1.03
N GLU A 154 -33.41 35.71 0.22
CA GLU A 154 -34.09 36.25 1.40
C GLU A 154 -33.85 37.75 1.61
N GLY A 155 -32.98 38.38 0.80
CA GLY A 155 -32.67 39.80 0.89
C GLY A 155 -31.93 40.21 2.17
N VAL A 156 -31.15 39.29 2.74
CA VAL A 156 -30.40 39.53 3.98
C VAL A 156 -29.36 40.64 3.73
N PRO A 157 -29.30 41.70 4.58
CA PRO A 157 -28.36 42.80 4.40
C PRO A 157 -26.90 42.38 4.63
N ALA A 158 -26.22 41.95 3.56
CA ALA A 158 -24.79 41.63 3.57
C ALA A 158 -24.16 41.90 2.18
N ASN A 159 -22.83 41.97 2.12
CA ASN A 159 -22.11 42.12 0.85
C ASN A 159 -21.87 40.75 0.20
N TRP A 160 -22.95 40.11 -0.26
CA TRP A 160 -22.92 38.78 -0.88
C TRP A 160 -21.97 38.69 -2.09
N GLY A 161 -21.81 39.78 -2.84
CA GLY A 161 -20.85 39.85 -3.96
C GLY A 161 -19.40 39.71 -3.49
N ARG A 162 -19.04 40.29 -2.34
CA ARG A 162 -17.70 40.13 -1.76
C ARG A 162 -17.47 38.69 -1.28
N VAL A 163 -18.46 38.08 -0.63
CA VAL A 163 -18.39 36.67 -0.18
C VAL A 163 -18.23 35.73 -1.38
N GLN A 164 -19.00 35.96 -2.46
CA GLN A 164 -18.90 35.17 -3.68
C GLN A 164 -17.52 35.29 -4.35
N GLN A 165 -16.94 36.50 -4.41
CA GLN A 165 -15.60 36.72 -4.96
C GLN A 165 -14.52 36.02 -4.13
N ALA A 166 -14.60 36.11 -2.80
CA ALA A 166 -13.68 35.40 -1.90
C ALA A 166 -13.76 33.88 -2.10
N TYR A 167 -14.98 33.32 -2.16
CA TYR A 167 -15.19 31.90 -2.44
C TYR A 167 -14.58 31.46 -3.77
N GLN A 168 -14.79 32.23 -4.85
CA GLN A 168 -14.24 31.92 -6.17
C GLN A 168 -12.71 31.96 -6.17
N ALA A 169 -12.10 32.92 -5.45
CA ALA A 169 -10.65 33.01 -5.33
C ALA A 169 -10.07 31.77 -4.64
N ILE A 170 -10.66 31.33 -3.54
CA ILE A 170 -10.19 30.14 -2.78
C ILE A 170 -10.39 28.86 -3.61
N VAL A 171 -11.57 28.66 -4.20
CA VAL A 171 -11.85 27.45 -5.00
C VAL A 171 -10.99 27.39 -6.26
N GLY A 172 -10.65 28.54 -6.85
CA GLY A 172 -9.75 28.63 -8.00
C GLY A 172 -8.34 28.11 -7.72
N GLN A 173 -7.93 28.04 -6.46
CA GLN A 173 -6.61 27.54 -6.06
C GLN A 173 -6.57 26.02 -5.83
N ILE A 174 -7.72 25.34 -5.84
CA ILE A 174 -7.78 23.90 -5.50
C ILE A 174 -7.05 23.07 -6.57
N PRO A 175 -5.94 22.40 -6.21
CA PRO A 175 -5.18 21.59 -7.16
C PRO A 175 -5.91 20.27 -7.46
N ARG A 176 -5.66 19.73 -8.66
CA ARG A 176 -6.13 18.38 -9.04
C ARG A 176 -5.46 17.28 -8.21
N THR A 177 -4.20 17.48 -7.86
CA THR A 177 -3.39 16.55 -7.06
C THR A 177 -2.44 17.35 -6.20
N ALA A 178 -2.49 17.15 -4.88
CA ALA A 178 -1.61 17.78 -3.90
C ALA A 178 -1.56 16.95 -2.61
N PRO A 179 -0.57 17.19 -1.73
CA PRO A 179 -0.54 16.63 -0.39
C PRO A 179 -1.78 17.01 0.43
N ARG A 180 -2.10 16.20 1.44
CA ARG A 180 -3.22 16.44 2.36
C ARG A 180 -3.18 17.84 2.96
N GLN A 181 -1.99 18.30 3.37
CA GLN A 181 -1.77 19.58 4.03
C GLN A 181 -2.23 20.77 3.17
N THR A 182 -2.06 20.67 1.84
CA THR A 182 -2.55 21.71 0.92
C THR A 182 -4.08 21.75 0.88
N PHE A 183 -4.74 20.59 0.88
CA PHE A 183 -6.20 20.55 0.95
C PHE A 183 -6.73 20.97 2.32
N GLU A 184 -5.99 20.73 3.40
CA GLU A 184 -6.33 21.18 4.75
C GLU A 184 -6.30 22.70 4.85
N ALA A 185 -5.23 23.34 4.40
CA ALA A 185 -5.12 24.80 4.38
C ALA A 185 -6.29 25.45 3.61
N ILE A 186 -6.62 24.91 2.43
CA ILE A 186 -7.75 25.42 1.63
C ILE A 186 -9.09 25.17 2.32
N ALA A 187 -9.26 24.03 3.01
CA ALA A 187 -10.47 23.76 3.77
C ALA A 187 -10.63 24.75 4.94
N GLU A 188 -9.54 25.08 5.64
CA GLU A 188 -9.53 26.08 6.72
C GLU A 188 -9.88 27.48 6.19
N GLU A 189 -9.36 27.89 5.03
CA GLU A 189 -9.74 29.16 4.39
C GLU A 189 -11.23 29.22 4.04
N LEU A 190 -11.79 28.13 3.50
CA LEU A 190 -13.23 28.05 3.21
C LEU A 190 -14.08 28.07 4.49
N GLU A 191 -13.67 27.35 5.54
CA GLU A 191 -14.35 27.35 6.83
C GLU A 191 -14.31 28.74 7.48
N GLY A 192 -13.21 29.48 7.33
CA GLY A 192 -13.12 30.89 7.73
C GLY A 192 -14.14 31.77 7.01
N LEU A 193 -14.27 31.64 5.70
CA LEU A 193 -15.28 32.37 4.91
C LEU A 193 -16.72 32.00 5.31
N TRP A 194 -16.97 30.77 5.74
CA TRP A 194 -18.29 30.33 6.18
C TRP A 194 -18.66 30.88 7.57
N ALA A 195 -17.67 31.15 8.42
CA ALA A 195 -17.87 31.64 9.78
C ALA A 195 -18.00 33.18 9.88
N GLU A 196 -17.64 33.92 8.83
CA GLU A 196 -17.85 35.37 8.68
C GLU A 196 -19.30 35.74 8.33
#